data_AF-A0A9D8JGQ7-F1
#
_entry.id   AF-A0A9D8JGQ7-F1
#
_cell.length_a   1.000
_cell.length_b   1.000
_cell.length_c   1.000
_cell.angle_alpha   90.00
_cell.angle_beta   90.00
_cell.angle_gamma   90.00
#
_symmetry.space_group_name_H-M   'P 1'
#
loop_
_entity.id
_entity.type
_entity.pdbx_description
1 polymer ?
#
loop_
_entity_poly.entity_id
_entity_poly.type
_entity_poly.pdbx_seq_one_letter_code
_entity_poly.pdbx_strand_id
1 'polypeptide(L)'
;MNVQVTMFLGVLFVGSLSAKAAEVPGDQANTVSVSLQDATQLAIGRSFRIRQSEAERNAQVEKRRGSWAEVGPRVKGEYNEVHLREPVKASFGPQSITIRPELTRSASLTVVQPITGAVALVTKAKFEGKQEDLKDLRLKQTRSEVAFQASETWLKAFEMKRQLEIAAFAVRVASSQASDAQAMERAGRLNHADSLRLQLAVSEARSGLARAKAGSDMAFAALREVLGVRPETKIELRGGLPKLGNPPTLDKALTMAFENRLERKQAALGVVLAEYGKKFAYTNFVPSVNAFAKSERTIGQLPLGAQAFQH
;
A
#
# COMPACT_ATOMS: atom_id res chain seq x y z
N MET A 1 35.00 -1.53 29.52
CA MET A 1 33.69 -0.99 29.95
C MET A 1 33.43 0.15 29.00
N ASN A 2 32.81 -0.20 27.87
CA ASN A 2 32.69 0.65 26.70
C ASN A 2 31.48 1.56 26.90
N VAL A 3 31.71 2.86 26.99
CA VAL A 3 30.65 3.85 26.90
C VAL A 3 30.79 4.51 25.54
N GLN A 4 30.02 4.03 24.56
CA GLN A 4 29.78 4.76 23.31
C GLN A 4 28.81 5.89 23.64
N VAL A 5 29.29 7.13 23.65
CA VAL A 5 28.41 8.30 23.68
C VAL A 5 28.23 8.75 22.23
N THR A 6 27.20 8.22 21.60
CA THR A 6 26.74 8.64 20.27
C THR A 6 25.90 9.90 20.43
N MET A 7 26.51 11.07 20.28
CA MET A 7 25.78 12.35 20.35
C MET A 7 25.19 12.69 18.97
N PHE A 8 23.95 12.26 18.72
CA PHE A 8 23.15 12.75 17.59
C PHE A 8 22.54 14.10 17.99
N LEU A 9 23.05 15.19 17.43
CA LEU A 9 22.39 16.50 17.49
C LEU A 9 21.28 16.54 16.43
N GLY A 10 20.17 15.87 16.73
CA GLY A 10 18.92 16.00 16.00
C GLY A 10 18.08 17.10 16.64
N VAL A 11 17.93 18.24 15.97
CA VAL A 11 16.91 19.22 16.32
C VAL A 11 15.55 18.63 15.96
N LEU A 12 14.96 17.90 16.92
CA LEU A 12 13.60 17.40 16.88
C LEU A 12 12.68 18.50 17.39
N PHE A 13 12.01 19.16 16.45
CA PHE A 13 10.86 19.99 16.75
C PHE A 13 9.72 19.05 17.20
N VAL A 14 9.61 18.81 18.51
CA VAL A 14 8.47 18.09 19.09
C VAL A 14 7.29 19.06 19.11
N GLY A 15 6.60 19.13 17.98
CA GLY A 15 5.25 19.69 17.94
C GLY A 15 4.33 18.75 18.70
N SER A 16 3.97 19.15 19.92
CA SER A 16 2.86 18.56 20.68
C SER A 16 1.56 18.79 19.91
N LEU A 17 1.22 17.88 18.99
CA LEU A 17 -0.15 17.78 18.52
C LEU A 17 -0.97 17.13 19.64
N SER A 18 -1.67 17.98 20.39
CA SER A 18 -2.83 17.58 21.18
C SER A 18 -3.71 16.67 20.33
N ALA A 19 -3.77 15.40 20.71
CA ALA A 19 -4.80 14.50 20.26
C ALA A 19 -6.13 15.05 20.80
N LYS A 20 -6.82 15.84 19.97
CA LYS A 20 -8.25 16.04 20.14
C LYS A 20 -8.86 14.65 19.98
N ALA A 21 -9.22 14.03 21.10
CA ALA A 21 -10.08 12.88 21.12
C ALA A 21 -11.35 13.29 20.36
N ALA A 22 -11.45 12.83 19.12
CA ALA A 22 -12.71 12.88 18.40
C ALA A 22 -13.64 11.96 19.18
N GLU A 23 -14.59 12.58 19.89
CA GLU A 23 -15.76 11.92 20.44
C GLU A 23 -16.29 10.95 19.38
N VAL A 24 -16.30 9.65 19.72
CA VAL A 24 -17.00 8.64 18.96
C VAL A 24 -18.48 8.99 19.10
N PRO A 25 -19.15 9.47 18.04
CA PRO A 25 -20.58 9.75 18.12
C PRO A 25 -21.28 8.41 18.31
N GLY A 26 -22.20 8.42 19.27
CA GLY A 26 -22.94 7.27 19.72
C GLY A 26 -23.59 6.45 18.61
N ASP A 27 -23.77 5.19 18.97
CA ASP A 27 -24.44 4.10 18.29
C ASP A 27 -25.84 4.47 17.79
N GLN A 28 -25.90 5.16 16.65
CA GLN A 28 -27.04 5.03 15.74
C GLN A 28 -26.66 3.97 14.73
N ALA A 29 -27.47 2.92 14.64
CA ALA A 29 -27.37 1.92 13.58
C ALA A 29 -27.32 2.65 12.22
N ASN A 30 -26.11 2.90 11.74
CA ASN A 30 -25.83 3.75 10.59
C ASN A 30 -26.32 2.98 9.35
N THR A 31 -27.58 3.16 9.00
CA THR A 31 -28.14 2.63 7.77
C THR A 31 -27.58 3.45 6.62
N VAL A 32 -26.67 2.86 5.84
CA VAL A 32 -26.09 3.50 4.67
C VAL A 32 -26.84 3.01 3.44
N SER A 33 -27.60 3.90 2.80
CA SER A 33 -28.19 3.60 1.50
C SER A 33 -27.14 3.77 0.40
N VAL A 34 -26.88 2.72 -0.38
CA VAL A 34 -25.78 2.70 -1.35
C VAL A 34 -26.31 2.36 -2.74
N SER A 35 -26.15 3.30 -3.69
CA SER A 35 -26.30 3.02 -5.12
C SER A 35 -25.02 2.43 -5.72
N LEU A 36 -25.07 1.91 -6.95
CA LEU A 36 -23.89 1.40 -7.66
C LEU A 36 -22.77 2.46 -7.75
N GLN A 37 -23.13 3.71 -8.06
CA GLN A 37 -22.16 4.81 -8.14
C GLN A 37 -21.59 5.14 -6.76
N ASP A 38 -22.44 5.20 -5.73
CA ASP A 38 -21.99 5.45 -4.36
C ASP A 38 -21.06 4.34 -3.86
N ALA A 39 -21.36 3.08 -4.19
CA ALA A 39 -20.52 1.93 -3.85
C ALA A 39 -19.11 2.08 -4.42
N THR A 40 -19.00 2.42 -5.70
CA THR A 40 -17.70 2.61 -6.36
C THR A 40 -16.91 3.76 -5.76
N GLN A 41 -17.55 4.91 -5.51
CA GLN A 41 -16.90 6.08 -4.93
C GLN A 41 -16.44 5.82 -3.49
N LEU A 42 -17.28 5.16 -2.69
CA LEU A 42 -16.99 4.85 -1.30
C LEU A 42 -15.87 3.81 -1.20
N ALA A 43 -15.85 2.80 -2.07
CA ALA A 43 -14.76 1.83 -2.18
C ALA A 43 -13.44 2.52 -2.59
N ILE A 44 -13.46 3.40 -3.61
CA ILE A 44 -12.27 4.14 -4.05
C ILE A 44 -11.71 4.99 -2.91
N GLY A 45 -12.57 5.69 -2.16
CA GLY A 45 -12.15 6.58 -1.09
C GLY A 45 -11.60 5.88 0.16
N ARG A 46 -12.01 4.62 0.41
CA ARG A 46 -11.66 3.90 1.66
C ARG A 46 -10.73 2.71 1.47
N SER A 47 -10.56 2.22 0.25
CA SER A 47 -9.80 1.01 -0.04
C SER A 47 -8.35 1.12 0.41
N PHE A 48 -7.90 0.11 1.17
CA PHE A 48 -6.50 -0.03 1.58
C PHE A 48 -5.58 -0.23 0.38
N ARG A 49 -6.02 -0.94 -0.68
CA ARG A 49 -5.21 -1.20 -1.88
C ARG A 49 -4.82 0.09 -2.60
N ILE A 50 -5.73 1.07 -2.65
CA ILE A 50 -5.44 2.38 -3.24
C ILE A 50 -4.44 3.16 -2.39
N ARG A 51 -4.63 3.23 -1.07
CA ARG A 51 -3.68 3.88 -0.16
C ARG A 51 -2.28 3.25 -0.23
N GLN A 52 -2.21 1.93 -0.32
CA GLN A 52 -0.95 1.20 -0.51
C GLN A 52 -0.30 1.60 -1.84
N SER A 53 -1.05 1.61 -2.94
CA SER A 53 -0.52 2.02 -4.24
C SER A 53 -0.09 3.49 -4.27
N GLU A 54 -0.77 4.39 -3.53
CA GLU A 54 -0.37 5.79 -3.36
C GLU A 54 0.91 5.91 -2.54
N ALA A 55 1.04 5.14 -1.45
CA ALA A 55 2.26 5.09 -0.66
C ALA A 55 3.45 4.57 -1.48
N GLU A 56 3.27 3.54 -2.31
CA GLU A 56 4.31 3.05 -3.23
C GLU A 56 4.71 4.10 -4.26
N ARG A 57 3.76 4.87 -4.78
CA ARG A 57 4.01 5.98 -5.71
C ARG A 57 4.79 7.09 -5.02
N ASN A 58 4.40 7.48 -3.81
CA ASN A 58 5.11 8.50 -3.03
C ASN A 58 6.52 8.05 -2.64
N ALA A 59 6.70 6.78 -2.25
CA ALA A 59 8.03 6.22 -2.02
C ALA A 59 8.91 6.27 -3.29
N GLN A 60 8.31 6.08 -4.47
CA GLN A 60 9.02 6.20 -5.75
C GLN A 60 9.40 7.66 -6.08
N VAL A 61 8.57 8.63 -5.73
CA VAL A 61 8.91 10.06 -5.83
C VAL A 61 10.14 10.39 -5.00
N GLU A 62 10.18 9.89 -3.75
CA GLU A 62 11.34 10.11 -2.87
C GLU A 62 12.59 9.39 -3.38
N LYS A 63 12.47 8.19 -3.96
CA LYS A 63 13.60 7.53 -4.65
C LYS A 63 14.12 8.33 -5.83
N ARG A 64 13.24 8.93 -6.63
CA ARG A 64 13.60 9.83 -7.72
C ARG A 64 14.34 11.05 -7.19
N ARG A 65 13.81 11.69 -6.14
CA ARG A 65 14.41 12.86 -5.49
C ARG A 65 15.78 12.52 -4.90
N GLY A 66 15.90 11.40 -4.19
CA GLY A 66 17.16 10.89 -3.65
C GLY A 66 18.18 10.63 -4.76
N SER A 67 17.77 10.02 -5.87
CA SER A 67 18.65 9.78 -7.02
C SER A 67 19.14 11.07 -7.67
N TRP A 68 18.31 12.12 -7.72
CA TRP A 68 18.76 13.44 -8.16
C TRP A 68 19.71 14.11 -7.16
N ALA A 69 19.49 13.92 -5.86
CA ALA A 69 20.43 14.40 -4.83
C ALA A 69 21.78 13.69 -4.92
N GLU A 70 21.81 12.41 -5.33
CA GLU A 70 23.05 11.66 -5.54
C GLU A 70 23.91 12.20 -6.69
N VAL A 71 23.32 12.90 -7.68
CA VAL A 71 24.05 13.52 -8.80
C VAL A 71 24.92 14.68 -8.31
N GLY A 72 24.51 15.35 -7.23
CA GLY A 72 25.27 16.42 -6.60
C GLY A 72 26.49 15.93 -5.81
N PRO A 73 27.34 16.86 -5.32
CA PRO A 73 28.44 16.50 -4.44
C PRO A 73 27.92 15.93 -3.12
N ARG A 74 28.56 14.86 -2.63
CA ARG A 74 28.24 14.23 -1.35
C ARG A 74 29.19 14.76 -0.28
N VAL A 75 28.64 15.24 0.82
CA VAL A 75 29.41 15.73 1.97
C VAL A 75 29.17 14.78 3.14
N LYS A 76 30.25 14.21 3.68
CA LYS A 76 30.25 13.35 4.87
C LYS A 76 31.06 14.03 5.97
N GLY A 77 30.42 14.32 7.09
CA GLY A 77 31.09 14.69 8.34
C GLY A 77 31.14 13.47 9.26
N GLU A 78 32.30 13.23 9.87
CA GLU A 78 32.49 12.15 10.83
C GLU A 78 33.26 12.67 12.03
N TYR A 79 32.73 12.42 13.23
CA TYR A 79 33.39 12.71 14.50
C TYR A 79 33.55 11.39 15.24
N ASN A 80 34.76 11.10 15.67
CA ASN A 80 35.11 9.89 16.39
C ASN A 80 35.92 10.23 17.64
N GLU A 81 35.61 9.55 18.74
CA GLU A 81 36.22 9.75 20.04
C GLU A 81 36.61 8.39 20.62
N VAL A 82 37.91 8.18 20.78
CA VAL A 82 38.49 6.93 21.25
C VAL A 82 39.10 7.17 22.62
N HIS A 83 38.57 6.46 23.62
CA HIS A 83 39.08 6.43 25.00
C HIS A 83 39.87 5.15 25.22
N LEU A 84 41.16 5.26 25.52
CA LEU A 84 41.99 4.15 25.98
C LEU A 84 42.17 4.24 27.49
N ARG A 85 42.20 3.10 28.19
CA ARG A 85 42.36 3.05 29.65
C ARG A 85 43.80 3.34 30.11
N GLU A 86 44.78 3.09 29.26
CA GLU A 86 46.20 3.30 29.55
C GLU A 86 46.90 3.89 28.31
N PRO A 87 47.67 4.99 28.45
CA PRO A 87 48.44 5.55 27.34
C PRO A 87 49.54 4.57 26.94
N VAL A 88 49.63 4.23 25.64
CA VAL A 88 50.68 3.36 25.13
C VAL A 88 51.97 4.18 25.03
N LYS A 89 52.87 3.96 25.99
CA LYS A 89 54.21 4.55 26.06
C LYS A 89 55.21 3.57 25.46
N ALA A 90 56.05 4.02 24.53
CA ALA A 90 57.26 3.28 24.19
C ALA A 90 58.45 3.89 24.91
N SER A 91 59.27 3.03 25.53
CA SER A 91 60.54 3.46 26.13
C SER A 91 61.67 3.27 25.14
N PHE A 92 62.42 4.35 24.91
CA PHE A 92 63.69 4.33 24.19
C PHE A 92 64.78 4.80 25.17
N GLY A 93 65.41 3.86 25.87
CA GLY A 93 66.38 4.19 26.93
C GLY A 93 65.75 4.97 28.10
N PRO A 94 66.43 5.98 28.68
CA PRO A 94 65.90 6.78 29.80
C PRO A 94 64.81 7.80 29.38
N GLN A 95 64.42 7.84 28.11
CA GLN A 95 63.38 8.75 27.61
C GLN A 95 62.12 7.97 27.21
N SER A 96 60.98 8.35 27.78
CA SER A 96 59.67 7.80 27.42
C SER A 96 58.97 8.71 26.41
N ILE A 97 58.56 8.18 25.27
CA ILE A 97 57.75 8.88 24.28
C ILE A 97 56.34 8.29 24.31
N THR A 98 55.34 9.13 24.58
CA THR A 98 53.94 8.73 24.48
C THR A 98 53.58 8.57 23.00
N ILE A 99 53.45 7.32 22.52
CA ILE A 99 53.12 7.04 21.10
C ILE A 99 51.66 7.39 20.81
N ARG A 100 50.77 7.21 21.79
CA ARG A 100 49.35 7.54 21.63
C ARG A 100 48.72 7.96 22.97
N PRO A 101 48.07 9.13 23.05
CA PRO A 101 47.42 9.63 24.27
C PRO A 101 46.18 8.79 24.67
N GLU A 102 45.78 8.94 25.93
CA GLU A 102 44.61 8.30 26.56
C GLU A 102 43.27 8.67 25.87
N LEU A 103 43.18 9.90 25.36
CA LEU A 103 42.04 10.41 24.61
C LEU A 103 42.48 10.85 23.22
N THR A 104 41.92 10.21 22.19
CA THR A 104 42.11 10.64 20.79
C THR A 104 40.77 11.05 20.22
N ARG A 105 40.65 12.32 19.81
CA ARG A 105 39.48 12.84 19.08
C ARG A 105 39.87 13.09 17.64
N SER A 106 39.04 12.63 16.70
CA SER A 106 39.25 12.88 15.28
C SER A 106 37.95 13.37 14.65
N ALA A 107 38.01 14.52 13.99
CA ALA A 107 36.94 15.05 13.16
C ALA A 107 37.39 15.03 11.70
N SER A 108 36.57 14.51 10.80
CA SER A 108 36.84 14.54 9.37
C SER A 108 35.63 15.04 8.58
N LEU A 109 35.90 15.83 7.55
CA LEU A 109 34.94 16.30 6.57
C LEU A 109 35.43 15.83 5.20
N THR A 110 34.61 15.05 4.51
CA THR A 110 34.92 14.50 3.19
C THR A 110 33.86 14.94 2.20
N VAL A 111 34.28 15.56 1.10
CA VAL A 111 33.44 15.90 -0.05
C VAL A 111 33.83 15.00 -1.20
N VAL A 112 32.87 14.34 -1.84
CA VAL A 112 33.10 13.47 -3.00
C VAL A 112 32.15 13.86 -4.13
N GLN A 113 32.69 14.09 -5.32
CA GLN A 113 31.93 14.34 -6.54
C GLN A 113 32.34 13.34 -7.63
N PRO A 114 31.45 12.44 -8.05
CA PRO A 114 31.74 11.55 -9.16
C PRO A 114 31.73 12.35 -10.48
N ILE A 115 32.86 12.37 -11.19
CA ILE A 115 32.99 13.12 -12.44
C ILE A 115 32.45 12.27 -13.58
N THR A 116 33.04 11.09 -13.84
CA THR A 116 32.55 10.20 -14.91
C THR A 116 31.29 9.44 -14.48
N GLY A 117 31.17 9.12 -13.19
CA GLY A 117 29.98 8.49 -12.61
C GLY A 117 28.72 9.38 -12.65
N ALA A 118 28.85 10.68 -12.91
CA ALA A 118 27.70 11.59 -13.04
C ALA A 118 26.71 11.13 -14.12
N VAL A 119 27.20 10.60 -15.25
CA VAL A 119 26.33 10.08 -16.33
C VAL A 119 25.51 8.88 -15.85
N ALA A 120 26.12 7.98 -15.08
CA ALA A 120 25.45 6.83 -14.49
C ALA A 120 24.36 7.29 -13.50
N LEU A 121 24.67 8.27 -12.66
CA LEU A 121 23.75 8.82 -11.66
C LEU A 121 22.57 9.57 -12.29
N VAL A 122 22.81 10.37 -13.34
CA VAL A 122 21.75 11.02 -14.12
C VAL A 122 20.88 9.98 -14.84
N THR A 123 21.49 8.93 -15.41
CA THR A 123 20.75 7.84 -16.05
C THR A 123 19.88 7.09 -15.04
N LYS A 124 20.40 6.81 -13.85
CA LYS A 124 19.64 6.25 -12.72
C LYS A 124 18.49 7.18 -12.30
N ALA A 125 18.73 8.47 -12.14
CA ALA A 125 17.68 9.43 -11.78
C ALA A 125 16.56 9.51 -12.83
N LYS A 126 16.90 9.45 -14.13
CA LYS A 126 15.92 9.35 -15.23
C LYS A 126 15.16 8.03 -15.22
N PHE A 127 15.83 6.92 -14.93
CA PHE A 127 15.20 5.60 -14.74
C PHE A 127 14.18 5.64 -13.59
N GLU A 128 14.52 6.21 -12.44
CA GLU A 128 13.59 6.35 -11.31
C GLU A 128 12.38 7.23 -11.66
N GLY A 129 12.56 8.23 -12.52
CA GLY A 129 11.45 9.02 -13.07
C GLY A 129 10.51 8.20 -13.95
N LYS A 130 11.05 7.30 -14.80
CA LYS A 130 10.21 6.38 -15.59
C LYS A 130 9.56 5.29 -14.75
N GLN A 131 10.17 4.89 -13.64
CA GLN A 131 9.55 4.02 -12.64
C GLN A 131 8.38 4.71 -11.93
N GLU A 132 8.47 6.02 -11.66
CA GLU A 132 7.34 6.81 -11.14
C GLU A 132 6.17 6.80 -12.13
N ASP A 133 6.41 7.07 -13.43
CA ASP A 133 5.38 7.00 -14.47
C ASP A 133 4.65 5.62 -14.47
N LEU A 134 5.42 4.54 -14.25
CA LEU A 134 4.87 3.19 -14.15
C LEU A 134 4.02 3.00 -12.88
N LYS A 135 4.46 3.56 -11.74
CA LYS A 135 3.69 3.54 -10.48
C LYS A 135 2.39 4.35 -10.60
N ASP A 136 2.40 5.46 -11.33
CA ASP A 136 1.18 6.23 -11.63
C ASP A 136 0.16 5.41 -12.46
N LEU A 137 0.61 4.65 -13.46
CA LEU A 137 -0.27 3.75 -14.21
C LEU A 137 -0.80 2.60 -13.34
N ARG A 138 0.01 2.06 -12.42
CA ARG A 138 -0.43 1.03 -11.46
C ARG A 138 -1.47 1.57 -10.48
N LEU A 139 -1.34 2.82 -10.03
CA LEU A 139 -2.35 3.47 -9.20
C LEU A 139 -3.67 3.60 -9.95
N LYS A 140 -3.63 4.04 -11.22
CA LYS A 140 -4.82 4.10 -12.07
C LYS A 140 -5.47 2.73 -12.25
N GLN A 141 -4.68 1.69 -12.50
CA GLN A 141 -5.17 0.32 -12.61
C GLN A 141 -5.80 -0.17 -11.30
N THR A 142 -5.17 0.09 -10.16
CA THR A 142 -5.69 -0.29 -8.84
C THR A 142 -7.03 0.39 -8.54
N ARG A 143 -7.19 1.67 -8.92
CA ARG A 143 -8.46 2.38 -8.80
C ARG A 143 -9.56 1.74 -9.66
N SER A 144 -9.24 1.40 -10.91
CA SER A 144 -10.18 0.70 -11.80
C SER A 144 -10.57 -0.69 -11.27
N GLU A 145 -9.60 -1.46 -10.75
CA GLU A 145 -9.82 -2.78 -10.16
C GLU A 145 -10.75 -2.71 -8.94
N VAL A 146 -10.50 -1.76 -8.03
CA VAL A 146 -11.35 -1.54 -6.85
C VAL A 146 -12.75 -1.10 -7.25
N ALA A 147 -12.88 -0.22 -8.24
CA ALA A 147 -14.18 0.20 -8.76
C ALA A 147 -14.96 -0.97 -9.38
N PHE A 148 -14.27 -1.81 -10.16
CA PHE A 148 -14.84 -3.01 -10.77
C PHE A 148 -15.31 -4.00 -9.69
N GLN A 149 -14.44 -4.34 -8.74
CA GLN A 149 -14.76 -5.23 -7.63
C GLN A 149 -15.95 -4.72 -6.80
N ALA A 150 -16.01 -3.41 -6.52
CA ALA A 150 -17.14 -2.79 -5.83
C ALA A 150 -18.45 -2.91 -6.62
N SER A 151 -18.39 -2.70 -7.93
CA SER A 151 -19.53 -2.81 -8.83
C SER A 151 -20.08 -4.24 -8.88
N GLU A 152 -19.19 -5.22 -9.07
CA GLU A 152 -19.53 -6.63 -9.10
C GLU A 152 -20.15 -7.09 -7.77
N THR A 153 -19.54 -6.72 -6.65
CA THR A 153 -20.02 -7.10 -5.33
C THR A 153 -21.38 -6.47 -5.02
N TRP A 154 -21.60 -5.22 -5.42
CA TRP A 154 -22.90 -4.56 -5.30
C TRP A 154 -23.98 -5.27 -6.13
N LEU A 155 -23.67 -5.64 -7.38
CA LEU A 155 -24.60 -6.38 -8.25
C LEU A 155 -24.93 -7.75 -7.67
N LYS A 156 -23.93 -8.46 -7.13
CA LYS A 156 -24.14 -9.76 -6.46
C LYS A 156 -25.00 -9.62 -5.21
N ALA A 157 -24.79 -8.58 -4.39
CA ALA A 157 -25.66 -8.31 -3.24
C ALA A 157 -27.10 -8.00 -3.65
N PHE A 158 -27.28 -7.25 -4.75
CA PHE A 158 -28.60 -6.96 -5.32
C PHE A 158 -29.31 -8.23 -5.80
N GLU A 159 -28.60 -9.10 -6.53
CA GLU A 159 -29.10 -10.40 -6.99
C GLU A 159 -29.53 -11.29 -5.81
N MET A 160 -28.67 -11.43 -4.79
CA MET A 160 -28.96 -12.29 -3.64
C MET A 160 -30.12 -11.76 -2.78
N LYS A 161 -30.27 -10.43 -2.67
CA LYS A 161 -31.45 -9.81 -2.06
C LYS A 161 -32.72 -10.19 -2.84
N ARG A 162 -32.69 -10.15 -4.17
CA ARG A 162 -33.83 -10.54 -5.00
C ARG A 162 -34.14 -12.03 -4.89
N GLN A 163 -33.13 -12.88 -4.82
CA GLN A 163 -33.30 -14.32 -4.62
C GLN A 163 -33.94 -14.63 -3.26
N LEU A 164 -33.59 -13.88 -2.22
CA LEU A 164 -34.23 -13.96 -0.90
C LEU A 164 -35.73 -13.60 -0.98
N GLU A 165 -36.08 -12.53 -1.68
CA GLU A 165 -37.47 -12.12 -1.90
C GLU A 165 -38.27 -13.20 -2.66
N ILE A 166 -37.68 -13.80 -3.69
CA ILE A 166 -38.28 -14.90 -4.46
C ILE A 166 -38.49 -16.13 -3.58
N ALA A 167 -37.49 -16.53 -2.79
CA ALA A 167 -37.61 -17.67 -1.89
C ALA A 167 -38.68 -17.43 -0.80
N ALA A 168 -38.79 -16.22 -0.27
CA ALA A 168 -39.84 -15.85 0.68
C ALA A 168 -41.23 -15.90 0.04
N PHE A 169 -41.35 -15.48 -1.23
CA PHE A 169 -42.59 -15.65 -1.98
C PHE A 169 -42.94 -17.12 -2.22
N ALA A 170 -41.97 -17.97 -2.57
CA ALA A 170 -42.18 -19.41 -2.76
C ALA A 170 -42.71 -20.09 -1.48
N VAL A 171 -42.18 -19.73 -0.30
CA VAL A 171 -42.70 -20.23 0.98
C VAL A 171 -44.16 -19.82 1.19
N ARG A 172 -44.54 -18.58 0.86
CA ARG A 172 -45.94 -18.12 0.97
C ARG A 172 -46.87 -18.92 0.05
N VAL A 173 -46.48 -19.12 -1.21
CA VAL A 173 -47.27 -19.88 -2.19
C VAL A 173 -47.41 -21.35 -1.75
N ALA A 174 -46.31 -22.01 -1.39
CA ALA A 174 -46.33 -23.39 -0.91
C ALA A 174 -47.18 -23.56 0.36
N SER A 175 -47.10 -22.60 1.29
CA SER A 175 -47.90 -22.64 2.52
C SER A 175 -49.39 -22.48 2.25
N SER A 176 -49.77 -21.63 1.29
CA SER A 176 -51.17 -21.48 0.84
C SER A 176 -51.68 -22.79 0.24
N GLN A 177 -50.93 -23.39 -0.68
CA GLN A 177 -51.30 -24.65 -1.32
C GLN A 177 -51.43 -25.80 -0.33
N ALA A 178 -50.52 -25.88 0.65
CA ALA A 178 -50.60 -26.88 1.71
C ALA A 178 -51.84 -26.67 2.62
N SER A 179 -52.20 -25.42 2.90
CA SER A 179 -53.43 -25.09 3.64
C SER A 179 -54.69 -25.51 2.88
N ASP A 180 -54.76 -25.22 1.58
CA ASP A 180 -55.89 -25.59 0.72
C ASP A 180 -56.01 -27.12 0.61
N ALA A 181 -54.89 -27.81 0.43
CA ALA A 181 -54.84 -29.26 0.38
C ALA A 181 -55.26 -29.93 1.69
N GLN A 182 -54.86 -29.36 2.83
CA GLN A 182 -55.30 -29.85 4.13
C GLN A 182 -56.82 -29.68 4.31
N ALA A 183 -57.40 -28.60 3.79
CA ALA A 183 -58.86 -28.42 3.81
C ALA A 183 -59.57 -29.43 2.90
N MET A 184 -59.03 -29.71 1.71
CA MET A 184 -59.57 -30.72 0.78
C MET A 184 -59.46 -32.15 1.34
N GLU A 185 -58.36 -32.47 2.00
CA GLU A 185 -58.17 -33.75 2.69
C GLU A 185 -59.22 -33.96 3.78
N ARG A 186 -59.45 -32.95 4.64
CA ARG A 186 -60.49 -33.01 5.68
C ARG A 186 -61.90 -33.15 5.11
N ALA A 187 -62.13 -32.62 3.92
CA ALA A 187 -63.39 -32.77 3.18
C ALA A 187 -63.49 -34.08 2.38
N GLY A 188 -62.48 -34.98 2.47
CA GLY A 188 -62.43 -36.25 1.75
C GLY A 188 -62.17 -36.11 0.23
N ARG A 189 -61.77 -34.92 -0.23
CA ARG A 189 -61.57 -34.59 -1.66
C ARG A 189 -60.12 -34.76 -2.14
N LEU A 190 -59.18 -34.99 -1.23
CA LEU A 190 -57.77 -35.20 -1.52
C LEU A 190 -57.23 -36.36 -0.67
N ASN A 191 -56.33 -37.17 -1.22
CA ASN A 191 -55.68 -38.25 -0.49
C ASN A 191 -54.64 -37.70 0.51
N HIS A 192 -54.47 -38.37 1.65
CA HIS A 192 -53.43 -38.06 2.64
C HIS A 192 -52.02 -38.01 2.01
N ALA A 193 -51.72 -38.94 1.09
CA ALA A 193 -50.43 -38.97 0.41
C ALA A 193 -50.14 -37.68 -0.39
N ASP A 194 -51.16 -37.09 -1.03
CA ASP A 194 -51.02 -35.84 -1.79
C ASP A 194 -50.94 -34.61 -0.88
N SER A 195 -51.64 -34.62 0.26
CA SER A 195 -51.48 -33.63 1.34
C SER A 195 -50.05 -33.62 1.90
N LEU A 196 -49.49 -34.81 2.20
CA LEU A 196 -48.11 -34.95 2.66
C LEU A 196 -47.08 -34.42 1.64
N ARG A 197 -47.30 -34.64 0.34
CA ARG A 197 -46.43 -34.07 -0.72
C ARG A 197 -46.40 -32.54 -0.69
N LEU A 198 -47.53 -31.90 -0.45
CA LEU A 198 -47.59 -30.44 -0.35
C LEU A 198 -46.96 -29.92 0.96
N GLN A 199 -47.08 -30.66 2.06
CA GLN A 199 -46.33 -30.34 3.30
C GLN A 199 -44.81 -30.50 3.12
N LEU A 200 -44.37 -31.50 2.37
CA LEU A 200 -42.97 -31.65 1.98
C LEU A 200 -42.50 -30.44 1.16
N ALA A 201 -43.29 -30.00 0.18
CA ALA A 201 -42.97 -28.82 -0.62
C ALA A 201 -42.81 -27.54 0.23
N VAL A 202 -43.61 -27.36 1.30
CA VAL A 202 -43.42 -26.26 2.27
C VAL A 202 -42.07 -26.37 2.97
N SER A 203 -41.70 -27.57 3.41
CA SER A 203 -40.43 -27.83 4.09
C SER A 203 -39.23 -27.58 3.18
N GLU A 204 -39.31 -28.01 1.92
CA GLU A 204 -38.32 -27.73 0.89
C GLU A 204 -38.20 -26.24 0.59
N ALA A 205 -39.32 -25.53 0.46
CA ALA A 205 -39.35 -24.08 0.26
C ALA A 205 -38.72 -23.33 1.44
N ARG A 206 -38.99 -23.76 2.69
CA ARG A 206 -38.36 -23.18 3.90
C ARG A 206 -36.85 -23.43 3.94
N SER A 207 -36.40 -24.62 3.55
CA SER A 207 -34.96 -24.91 3.37
C SER A 207 -34.35 -23.99 2.30
N GLY A 208 -35.05 -23.78 1.19
CA GLY A 208 -34.65 -22.82 0.14
C GLY A 208 -34.52 -21.39 0.66
N LEU A 209 -35.49 -20.93 1.47
CA LEU A 209 -35.46 -19.61 2.10
C LEU A 209 -34.27 -19.46 3.06
N ALA A 210 -33.99 -20.46 3.90
CA ALA A 210 -32.85 -20.45 4.80
C ALA A 210 -31.52 -20.34 4.02
N ARG A 211 -31.38 -21.09 2.92
CA ARG A 211 -30.22 -20.99 2.01
C ARG A 211 -30.10 -19.62 1.35
N ALA A 212 -31.21 -19.07 0.85
CA ALA A 212 -31.22 -17.75 0.23
C ALA A 212 -30.87 -16.64 1.25
N LYS A 213 -31.33 -16.77 2.50
CA LYS A 213 -30.99 -15.85 3.59
C LYS A 213 -29.49 -15.89 3.88
N ALA A 214 -28.92 -17.07 4.09
CA ALA A 214 -27.48 -17.22 4.30
C ALA A 214 -26.66 -16.66 3.13
N GLY A 215 -27.11 -16.93 1.89
CA GLY A 215 -26.49 -16.38 0.69
C GLY A 215 -26.53 -14.86 0.60
N SER A 216 -27.66 -14.25 0.95
CA SER A 216 -27.79 -12.79 1.08
C SER A 216 -26.85 -12.25 2.14
N ASP A 217 -26.84 -12.83 3.34
CA ASP A 217 -26.00 -12.39 4.45
C ASP A 217 -24.50 -12.40 4.08
N MET A 218 -24.04 -13.45 3.39
CA MET A 218 -22.68 -13.53 2.84
C MET A 218 -22.40 -12.46 1.79
N ALA A 219 -23.33 -12.21 0.86
CA ALA A 219 -23.15 -11.19 -0.18
C ALA A 219 -23.07 -9.78 0.42
N PHE A 220 -23.90 -9.48 1.43
CA PHE A 220 -23.82 -8.21 2.15
C PHE A 220 -22.55 -8.11 3.01
N ALA A 221 -22.05 -9.20 3.58
CA ALA A 221 -20.76 -9.21 4.28
C ALA A 221 -19.60 -8.88 3.34
N ALA A 222 -19.55 -9.52 2.16
CA ALA A 222 -18.56 -9.21 1.12
C ALA A 222 -18.66 -7.75 0.65
N LEU A 223 -19.88 -7.22 0.51
CA LEU A 223 -20.08 -5.81 0.16
C LEU A 223 -19.51 -4.88 1.23
N ARG A 224 -19.73 -5.17 2.52
CA ARG A 224 -19.18 -4.36 3.62
C ARG A 224 -17.65 -4.34 3.61
N GLU A 225 -17.05 -5.49 3.34
CA GLU A 225 -15.60 -5.63 3.23
C GLU A 225 -15.03 -4.76 2.11
N VAL A 226 -15.58 -4.85 0.90
CA VAL A 226 -15.10 -4.06 -0.25
C VAL A 226 -15.31 -2.56 -0.06
N LEU A 227 -16.40 -2.16 0.58
CA LEU A 227 -16.69 -0.76 0.92
C LEU A 227 -15.85 -0.24 2.09
N GLY A 228 -15.15 -1.10 2.83
CA GLY A 228 -14.42 -0.71 4.03
C GLY A 228 -15.32 -0.10 5.11
N VAL A 229 -16.54 -0.62 5.26
CA VAL A 229 -17.47 -0.27 6.34
C VAL A 229 -17.45 -1.33 7.44
N ARG A 230 -17.93 -0.99 8.64
CA ARG A 230 -17.94 -1.92 9.77
C ARG A 230 -18.91 -3.09 9.50
N PRO A 231 -18.62 -4.33 9.93
CA PRO A 231 -19.48 -5.49 9.70
C PRO A 231 -20.93 -5.33 10.17
N GLU A 232 -21.15 -4.51 11.19
CA GLU A 232 -22.45 -4.25 11.83
C GLU A 232 -23.28 -3.19 11.09
N THR A 233 -22.68 -2.51 10.10
CA THR A 233 -23.32 -1.44 9.34
C THR A 233 -24.45 -2.03 8.50
N LYS A 234 -25.67 -1.50 8.65
CA LYS A 234 -26.80 -1.89 7.82
C LYS A 234 -26.67 -1.20 6.46
N ILE A 235 -26.66 -1.99 5.39
CA ILE A 235 -26.60 -1.47 4.02
C ILE A 235 -27.97 -1.65 3.38
N GLU A 236 -28.51 -0.56 2.86
CA GLU A 236 -29.71 -0.59 2.02
C GLU A 236 -29.33 -0.32 0.57
N LEU A 237 -29.59 -1.28 -0.32
CA LEU A 237 -29.31 -1.11 -1.75
C LEU A 237 -30.38 -0.19 -2.37
N ARG A 238 -29.92 0.90 -2.99
CA ARG A 238 -30.78 1.87 -3.70
C ARG A 238 -30.54 1.79 -5.20
N GLY A 239 -31.62 1.86 -5.98
CA GLY A 239 -31.58 1.87 -7.44
C GLY A 239 -31.86 0.50 -8.05
N GLY A 240 -32.16 0.50 -9.35
CA GLY A 240 -32.34 -0.71 -10.15
C GLY A 240 -31.07 -1.10 -10.90
N LEU A 241 -31.15 -2.21 -11.64
CA LEU A 241 -30.06 -2.60 -12.55
C LEU A 241 -29.81 -1.49 -13.58
N PRO A 242 -28.54 -1.15 -13.87
CA PRO A 242 -28.22 -0.20 -14.92
C PRO A 242 -28.76 -0.73 -16.27
N LYS A 243 -29.32 0.16 -17.09
CA LYS A 243 -29.74 -0.19 -18.45
C LYS A 243 -28.48 -0.56 -19.25
N LEU A 244 -28.41 -1.79 -19.73
CA LEU A 244 -27.35 -2.22 -20.63
C LEU A 244 -27.57 -1.56 -22.00
N GLY A 245 -26.58 -0.82 -22.47
CA GLY A 245 -26.54 -0.35 -23.86
C GLY A 245 -26.14 -1.49 -24.81
N ASN A 246 -26.31 -1.28 -26.11
CA ASN A 246 -25.80 -2.21 -27.10
C ASN A 246 -24.27 -2.28 -27.02
N PRO A 247 -23.67 -3.48 -26.95
CA PRO A 247 -22.23 -3.59 -26.98
C PRO A 247 -21.68 -3.03 -28.31
N PRO A 248 -20.51 -2.38 -28.29
CA PRO A 248 -19.84 -1.95 -29.51
C PRO A 248 -19.54 -3.15 -30.41
N THR A 249 -19.40 -2.91 -31.73
CA THR A 249 -18.91 -3.94 -32.65
C THR A 249 -17.50 -4.39 -32.27
N LEU A 250 -17.12 -5.62 -32.63
CA LEU A 250 -15.80 -6.18 -32.30
C LEU A 250 -14.66 -5.24 -32.70
N ASP A 251 -14.68 -4.70 -33.92
CA ASP A 251 -13.64 -3.77 -34.39
C ASP A 251 -13.57 -2.51 -33.55
N LYS A 252 -14.72 -1.90 -33.22
CA LYS A 252 -14.74 -0.71 -32.34
C LYS A 252 -14.24 -1.05 -30.94
N ALA A 253 -14.61 -2.22 -30.40
CA ALA A 253 -14.14 -2.69 -29.10
C ALA A 253 -12.62 -2.90 -29.09
N LEU A 254 -12.05 -3.46 -30.17
CA LEU A 254 -10.60 -3.64 -30.33
C LEU A 254 -9.88 -2.29 -30.40
N THR A 255 -10.34 -1.36 -31.22
CA THR A 255 -9.75 -0.01 -31.33
C THR A 255 -9.76 0.69 -29.97
N MET A 256 -10.92 0.72 -29.30
CA MET A 256 -11.04 1.32 -27.96
C MET A 256 -10.13 0.64 -26.93
N ALA A 257 -9.99 -0.69 -26.99
CA ALA A 257 -9.11 -1.43 -26.10
C ALA A 257 -7.63 -1.10 -26.33
N PHE A 258 -7.18 -1.04 -27.59
CA PHE A 258 -5.79 -0.72 -27.92
C PHE A 258 -5.39 0.71 -27.52
N GLU A 259 -6.32 1.66 -27.56
CA GLU A 259 -6.09 3.06 -27.20
C GLU A 259 -6.09 3.28 -25.67
N ASN A 260 -6.99 2.61 -24.95
CA ASN A 260 -7.26 2.91 -23.54
C ASN A 260 -6.63 1.93 -22.54
N ARG A 261 -6.22 0.72 -22.96
CA ARG A 261 -5.66 -0.28 -22.03
C ARG A 261 -4.39 0.23 -21.35
N LEU A 262 -4.46 0.27 -20.02
CA LEU A 262 -3.33 0.64 -19.17
C LEU A 262 -2.17 -0.35 -19.29
N GLU A 263 -2.46 -1.64 -19.49
CA GLU A 263 -1.46 -2.70 -19.67
C GLU A 263 -0.50 -2.42 -20.83
N ARG A 264 -1.02 -1.92 -21.96
CA ARG A 264 -0.19 -1.53 -23.11
C ARG A 264 0.75 -0.39 -22.74
N LYS A 265 0.24 0.62 -22.03
CA LYS A 265 1.04 1.77 -21.56
C LYS A 265 2.12 1.32 -20.56
N GLN A 266 1.80 0.39 -19.68
CA GLN A 266 2.76 -0.21 -18.75
C GLN A 266 3.84 -1.02 -19.48
N ALA A 267 3.46 -1.84 -20.46
CA ALA A 267 4.40 -2.61 -21.27
C ALA A 267 5.35 -1.69 -22.06
N ALA A 268 4.83 -0.62 -22.66
CA ALA A 268 5.64 0.39 -23.35
C ALA A 268 6.65 1.07 -22.41
N LEU A 269 6.25 1.44 -21.19
CA LEU A 269 7.19 1.93 -20.17
C LEU A 269 8.21 0.87 -19.75
N GLY A 270 7.82 -0.41 -19.72
CA GLY A 270 8.72 -1.53 -19.46
C GLY A 270 9.87 -1.60 -20.48
N VAL A 271 9.57 -1.38 -21.77
CA VAL A 271 10.60 -1.30 -22.83
C VAL A 271 11.54 -0.11 -22.58
N VAL A 272 10.98 1.07 -22.30
CA VAL A 272 11.78 2.27 -21.99
C VAL A 272 12.68 2.05 -20.77
N LEU A 273 12.17 1.42 -19.72
CA LEU A 273 12.96 1.08 -18.52
C LEU A 273 14.09 0.09 -18.84
N ALA A 274 13.84 -0.90 -19.70
CA ALA A 274 14.87 -1.82 -20.16
C ALA A 274 15.97 -1.10 -20.97
N GLU A 275 15.61 -0.13 -21.82
CA GLU A 275 16.57 0.71 -22.53
C GLU A 275 17.44 1.56 -21.58
N TYR A 276 16.84 2.15 -20.54
CA TYR A 276 17.59 2.85 -19.50
C TYR A 276 18.50 1.90 -18.72
N GLY A 277 18.03 0.67 -18.44
CA GLY A 277 18.85 -0.38 -17.84
C GLY A 277 20.08 -0.75 -18.69
N LYS A 278 19.89 -0.87 -20.02
CA LYS A 278 20.99 -1.07 -20.97
C LYS A 278 21.96 0.11 -20.93
N LYS A 279 21.48 1.35 -21.01
CA LYS A 279 22.33 2.55 -20.94
C LYS A 279 23.12 2.61 -19.63
N PHE A 280 22.48 2.30 -18.51
CA PHE A 280 23.13 2.24 -17.20
C PHE A 280 24.21 1.16 -17.16
N ALA A 281 23.94 -0.04 -17.69
CA ALA A 281 24.95 -1.10 -17.78
C ALA A 281 26.18 -0.66 -18.60
N TYR A 282 26.00 0.08 -19.69
CA TYR A 282 27.13 0.61 -20.48
C TYR A 282 28.02 1.57 -19.67
N THR A 283 27.45 2.31 -18.71
CA THR A 283 28.25 3.23 -17.88
C THR A 283 29.25 2.48 -16.99
N ASN A 284 29.02 1.20 -16.69
CA ASN A 284 29.95 0.38 -15.91
C ASN A 284 31.24 0.02 -16.68
N PHE A 285 31.27 0.18 -18.01
CA PHE A 285 32.47 -0.03 -18.82
C PHE A 285 33.35 1.23 -18.92
N VAL A 286 32.89 2.37 -18.42
CA VAL A 286 33.64 3.63 -18.41
C VAL A 286 34.45 3.70 -17.10
N PRO A 287 35.73 4.12 -17.12
CA PRO A 287 36.52 4.24 -15.90
C PRO A 287 35.88 5.23 -14.91
N SER A 288 35.87 4.87 -13.62
CA SER A 288 35.35 5.71 -12.55
C SER A 288 36.38 6.75 -12.11
N VAL A 289 36.10 8.03 -12.36
CA VAL A 289 36.89 9.17 -11.92
C VAL A 289 36.05 9.97 -10.95
N ASN A 290 36.56 10.13 -9.73
CA ASN A 290 35.91 10.88 -8.65
C ASN A 290 36.84 12.01 -8.19
N ALA A 291 36.31 13.21 -8.04
CA ALA A 291 36.95 14.26 -7.26
C ALA A 291 36.64 14.04 -5.79
N PHE A 292 37.65 14.16 -4.92
CA PHE A 292 37.45 14.13 -3.48
C PHE A 292 38.27 15.21 -2.80
N ALA A 293 37.72 15.78 -1.73
CA ALA A 293 38.42 16.67 -0.82
C ALA A 293 38.18 16.17 0.61
N LYS A 294 39.26 15.93 1.36
CA LYS A 294 39.18 15.49 2.77
C LYS A 294 39.92 16.50 3.64
N SER A 295 39.26 16.98 4.69
CA SER A 295 39.87 17.74 5.77
C SER A 295 39.71 16.93 7.06
N GLU A 296 40.81 16.69 7.75
CA GLU A 296 40.83 15.91 8.99
C GLU A 296 41.58 16.68 10.07
N ARG A 297 41.02 16.69 11.27
CA ARG A 297 41.65 17.24 12.47
C ARG A 297 41.66 16.17 13.54
N THR A 298 42.85 15.76 13.95
CA THR A 298 43.05 14.88 15.10
C THR A 298 43.53 15.73 16.27
N ILE A 299 42.79 15.71 17.37
CA ILE A 299 43.10 16.41 18.61
C ILE A 299 43.56 15.33 19.59
N GLY A 300 44.87 15.37 19.92
CA GLY A 300 45.52 14.40 20.82
C GLY A 300 47.02 14.20 20.59
N GLN A 301 47.57 14.55 19.42
CA GLN A 301 49.03 14.47 19.23
C GLN A 301 49.71 15.71 19.82
N LEU A 302 50.58 15.50 20.83
CA LEU A 302 51.60 16.47 21.22
C LEU A 302 52.49 16.73 19.99
N PRO A 303 52.73 18.00 19.59
CA PRO A 303 53.74 18.28 18.58
C PRO A 303 55.09 17.81 19.12
N LEU A 304 55.70 16.84 18.44
CA LEU A 304 57.10 16.46 18.64
C LEU A 304 57.95 17.69 18.35
N GLY A 305 58.26 18.47 19.39
CA GLY A 305 59.09 19.68 19.25
C GLY A 305 58.99 20.71 20.38
N ALA A 306 58.01 20.66 21.28
CA ALA A 306 57.94 21.60 22.40
C ALA A 306 58.63 21.05 23.66
N GLN A 307 59.94 20.82 23.60
CA GLN A 307 60.76 20.81 24.82
C GLN A 307 60.94 22.26 25.23
N ALA A 308 60.15 22.69 26.22
CA ALA A 308 60.40 23.92 26.96
C ALA A 308 61.77 23.80 27.64
N PHE A 309 62.73 24.60 27.20
CA PHE A 309 63.92 24.88 27.99
C PHE A 309 63.47 25.60 29.27
N GLN A 310 63.58 24.92 30.40
CA GLN A 310 63.66 25.55 31.73
C GLN A 310 65.00 25.19 32.34
N HIS A 311 65.91 26.15 32.35
CA HIS A 311 66.85 26.40 33.44
C HIS A 311 66.68 27.86 33.83
#